data_AF-A0A8J6YD42-F1
#
_entry.id   AF-A0A8J6YD42-F1
#
_cell.length_a   1.000
_cell.length_b   1.000
_cell.length_c   1.000
_cell.angle_alpha   90.00
_cell.angle_beta   90.00
_cell.angle_gamma   90.00
#
_symmetry.space_group_name_H-M   'P 1'
#
loop_
_entity.id
_entity.type
_entity.pdbx_description
1 polymer ?
#
loop_
_entity_poly.entity_id
_entity_poly.type
_entity_poly.pdbx_seq_one_letter_code
_entity_poly.pdbx_strand_id
1 'polypeptide(L)'
;MTELIERLEAFAKDFHDDLKNLRGDFVEELLREEINRGYYGTRAKELFGMLTTAEQDLILLALKLQEQAGGRQLQFTLAIKSLFPKSELYFYKKFLLWLPEPESEATLNKIELIKILFMDVGNTELELYFGWHFGVFGTPWTMHLDEMILY
;
A
#
# COMPACT_ATOMS: atom_id res chain seq x y z
N MET A 1 -1.65 36.98 -27.06
CA MET A 1 -2.28 36.34 -25.87
C MET A 1 -1.87 34.88 -25.77
N THR A 2 -1.87 34.12 -26.87
CA THR A 2 -1.50 32.70 -26.95
C THR A 2 -0.05 32.41 -26.52
N GLU A 3 0.91 33.23 -26.94
CA GLU A 3 2.34 33.04 -26.64
C GLU A 3 2.69 33.17 -25.14
N LEU A 4 1.89 33.93 -24.36
CA LEU A 4 2.07 34.06 -22.92
C LEU A 4 1.53 32.82 -22.18
N ILE A 5 0.44 32.23 -22.68
CA ILE A 5 -0.16 31.02 -22.12
C ILE A 5 0.75 29.83 -22.38
N GLU A 6 1.26 29.67 -23.60
CA GLU A 6 2.20 28.60 -23.95
C GLU A 6 3.50 28.68 -23.11
N ARG A 7 3.99 29.89 -22.84
CA ARG A 7 5.14 30.10 -21.95
C ARG A 7 4.85 29.75 -20.50
N LEU A 8 3.65 30.02 -20.00
CA LEU A 8 3.24 29.66 -18.64
C LEU A 8 3.04 28.16 -18.49
N GLU A 9 2.49 27.48 -19.51
CA GLU A 9 2.33 26.03 -19.54
C GLU A 9 3.69 25.32 -19.64
N ALA A 10 4.60 25.80 -20.50
CA ALA A 10 5.96 25.29 -20.58
C ALA A 10 6.71 25.47 -19.26
N PHE A 11 6.59 26.64 -18.62
CA PHE A 11 7.18 26.90 -17.31
C PHE A 11 6.61 25.99 -16.21
N ALA A 12 5.28 25.78 -16.18
CA ALA A 12 4.66 24.89 -15.20
C ALA A 12 5.09 23.43 -15.39
N LYS A 13 5.30 23.02 -16.64
CA LYS A 13 5.78 21.68 -16.99
C LYS A 13 7.25 21.49 -16.64
N ASP A 14 8.12 22.43 -17.02
CA ASP A 14 9.54 22.39 -16.68
C ASP A 14 9.75 22.42 -15.16
N PHE A 15 8.97 23.25 -14.44
CA PHE A 15 8.99 23.27 -12.97
C PHE A 15 8.49 21.95 -12.35
N HIS A 16 7.49 21.31 -12.95
CA HIS A 16 7.00 19.99 -12.51
C HIS A 16 8.03 18.88 -12.75
N ASP A 17 8.74 18.92 -13.88
CA ASP A 17 9.77 17.95 -14.24
C ASP A 17 11.06 18.16 -13.42
N ASP A 18 11.43 19.41 -13.13
CA ASP A 18 12.52 19.77 -12.20
C ASP A 18 12.20 19.32 -10.77
N LEU A 19 10.94 19.50 -10.32
CA LEU A 19 10.47 18.96 -9.05
C LEU A 19 10.49 17.42 -9.02
N LYS A 20 10.16 16.75 -10.12
CA LYS A 20 10.30 15.28 -10.24
C LYS A 20 11.75 14.81 -10.15
N ASN A 21 12.67 15.56 -10.73
CA ASN A 21 14.10 15.25 -10.70
C ASN A 21 14.72 15.51 -9.31
N LEU A 22 14.35 16.60 -8.62
CA LEU A 22 14.70 16.81 -7.21
C LEU A 22 14.01 15.81 -6.27
N ARG A 23 12.81 15.35 -6.63
CA ARG A 23 12.02 14.40 -5.84
C ARG A 23 12.76 13.07 -5.64
N GLY A 24 13.53 12.55 -6.60
CA GLY A 24 14.15 11.21 -6.52
C GLY A 24 14.85 10.88 -5.18
N ASP A 25 15.55 11.87 -4.62
CA ASP A 25 16.32 11.74 -3.36
C ASP A 25 15.52 12.10 -2.09
N PHE A 26 14.37 12.79 -2.23
CA PHE A 26 13.57 13.28 -1.11
C PHE A 26 12.08 12.85 -1.13
N VAL A 27 11.68 11.94 -2.04
CA VAL A 27 10.27 11.50 -2.18
C VAL A 27 9.71 11.02 -0.84
N GLU A 28 10.48 10.21 -0.11
CA GLU A 28 10.02 9.60 1.14
C GLU A 28 9.81 10.63 2.23
N GLU A 29 10.64 11.68 2.30
CA GLU A 29 10.46 12.78 3.27
C GLU A 29 9.23 13.62 2.92
N LEU A 30 9.00 13.88 1.63
CA LEU A 30 7.79 14.57 1.18
C LEU A 30 6.53 13.74 1.51
N LEU A 31 6.51 12.46 1.17
CA LEU A 31 5.40 11.55 1.49
C LEU A 31 5.15 11.48 3.00
N ARG A 32 6.21 11.44 3.80
CA ARG A 32 6.12 11.46 5.26
C ARG A 32 5.44 12.73 5.76
N GLU A 33 5.86 13.89 5.26
CA GLU A 33 5.24 15.18 5.57
C GLU A 33 3.76 15.21 5.14
N GLU A 34 3.42 14.71 3.96
CA GLU A 34 2.04 14.65 3.46
C GLU A 34 1.15 13.78 4.36
N ILE A 35 1.62 12.60 4.77
CA ILE A 35 0.91 11.74 5.73
C ILE A 35 0.78 12.45 7.09
N ASN A 36 1.85 13.06 7.61
CA ASN A 36 1.84 13.76 8.90
C ASN A 36 0.96 15.02 8.91
N ARG A 37 0.77 15.65 7.75
CA ARG A 37 -0.19 16.76 7.55
C ARG A 37 -1.62 16.27 7.36
N GLY A 38 -1.83 14.96 7.18
CA GLY A 38 -3.15 14.35 7.04
C GLY A 38 -3.72 14.42 5.63
N TYR A 39 -2.87 14.57 4.59
CA TYR A 39 -3.35 14.62 3.21
C TYR A 39 -3.98 13.30 2.75
N TYR A 40 -3.58 12.18 3.37
CA TYR A 40 -4.21 10.86 3.21
C TYR A 40 -5.37 10.61 4.18
N GLY A 41 -5.81 11.64 4.90
CA GLY A 41 -6.84 11.58 5.94
C GLY A 41 -6.27 11.40 7.35
N THR A 42 -7.03 11.85 8.35
CA THR A 42 -6.63 11.83 9.76
C THR A 42 -6.37 10.41 10.26
N ARG A 43 -7.17 9.43 9.81
CA ARG A 43 -6.99 8.03 10.20
C ARG A 43 -5.66 7.46 9.71
N ALA A 44 -5.25 7.76 8.47
CA ALA A 44 -3.96 7.33 7.95
C ALA A 44 -2.80 7.94 8.75
N LYS A 45 -2.90 9.24 9.09
CA LYS A 45 -1.92 9.91 9.95
C LYS A 45 -1.77 9.22 11.31
N GLU A 46 -2.88 8.96 11.98
CA GLU A 46 -2.90 8.31 13.30
C GLU A 46 -2.25 6.92 13.23
N LEU A 47 -2.69 6.10 12.28
CA LEU A 47 -2.20 4.74 12.10
C LEU A 47 -0.72 4.70 11.69
N PHE A 48 -0.28 5.61 10.83
CA PHE A 48 1.13 5.74 10.45
C PHE A 48 2.00 6.12 11.64
N GLY A 49 1.51 6.99 12.53
CA GLY A 49 2.19 7.36 13.77
C GLY A 49 2.33 6.22 14.79
N MET A 50 1.53 5.16 14.68
CA MET A 50 1.62 3.96 15.53
C MET A 50 2.70 2.96 15.06
N LEU A 51 3.20 3.11 13.84
CA LEU A 51 4.27 2.27 13.30
C LEU A 51 5.62 2.60 13.92
N THR A 52 6.51 1.62 13.97
CA THR A 52 7.94 1.88 14.22
C THR A 52 8.56 2.63 13.04
N THR A 53 9.68 3.33 13.24
CA THR A 53 10.39 4.04 12.16
C THR A 53 10.71 3.12 10.98
N ALA A 54 11.19 1.89 11.25
CA ALA A 54 11.49 0.91 10.21
C ALA A 54 10.25 0.53 9.39
N GLU A 55 9.10 0.37 10.03
CA GLU A 55 7.84 0.07 9.34
C GLU A 55 7.33 1.27 8.54
N GLN A 56 7.49 2.49 9.04
CA GLN A 56 7.20 3.71 8.30
C GLN A 56 8.05 3.79 7.02
N ASP A 57 9.34 3.50 7.11
CA ASP A 57 10.26 3.54 5.97
C ASP A 57 9.84 2.51 4.90
N LEU A 58 9.40 1.32 5.30
CA LEU A 58 8.87 0.31 4.37
C LEU A 58 7.60 0.79 3.65
N ILE A 59 6.69 1.47 4.35
CA ILE A 59 5.48 2.05 3.75
C ILE A 59 5.82 3.17 2.77
N LEU A 60 6.74 4.06 3.14
CA LEU A 60 7.16 5.18 2.28
C LEU A 60 7.87 4.69 1.02
N LEU A 61 8.71 3.67 1.14
CA LEU A 61 9.33 3.01 0.00
C LEU A 61 8.28 2.42 -0.95
N ALA A 62 7.27 1.72 -0.41
CA ALA A 62 6.20 1.15 -1.22
C ALA A 62 5.36 2.24 -1.93
N LEU A 63 5.08 3.37 -1.26
CA LEU A 63 4.41 4.52 -1.86
C LEU A 63 5.23 5.20 -2.95
N LYS A 64 6.53 5.40 -2.73
CA LYS A 64 7.46 5.91 -3.75
C LYS A 64 7.44 5.05 -5.01
N LEU A 65 7.48 3.73 -4.84
CA LEU A 65 7.38 2.78 -5.96
C LEU A 65 6.00 2.81 -6.64
N GLN A 66 4.93 3.20 -5.93
CA GLN A 66 3.60 3.40 -6.50
C GLN A 66 3.55 4.59 -7.45
N GLU A 67 4.10 5.73 -7.03
CA GLU A 67 4.16 6.93 -7.87
C GLU A 67 4.95 6.71 -9.16
N GLN A 68 5.99 5.85 -9.12
CA GLN A 68 6.87 5.60 -10.25
C GLN A 68 6.30 4.59 -11.26
N ALA A 69 5.59 3.55 -10.80
CA ALA A 69 5.20 2.42 -11.65
C ALA A 69 3.72 2.41 -12.08
N GLY A 70 2.89 3.32 -11.57
CA GLY A 70 1.49 3.51 -12.00
C GLY A 70 0.51 2.35 -11.71
N GLY A 71 0.99 1.18 -11.27
CA GLY A 71 0.18 0.12 -10.69
C GLY A 71 -0.14 0.39 -9.21
N ARG A 72 -1.27 -0.08 -8.71
CA ARG A 72 -1.64 -0.01 -7.27
C ARG A 72 -1.66 -1.39 -6.59
N GLN A 73 -2.04 -2.43 -7.33
CA GLN A 73 -2.12 -3.81 -6.81
C GLN A 73 -0.75 -4.40 -6.45
N LEU A 74 0.28 -4.11 -7.26
CA LEU A 74 1.64 -4.57 -7.00
C LEU A 74 2.18 -3.94 -5.70
N GLN A 75 1.86 -2.68 -5.46
CA GLN A 75 2.35 -1.90 -4.34
C GLN A 75 1.59 -2.21 -3.05
N PHE A 76 0.29 -2.49 -3.14
CA PHE A 76 -0.45 -3.13 -2.06
C PHE A 76 0.24 -4.45 -1.64
N THR A 77 0.54 -5.31 -2.60
CA THR A 77 1.24 -6.59 -2.35
C THR A 77 2.62 -6.38 -1.71
N LEU A 78 3.39 -5.41 -2.21
CA LEU A 78 4.70 -5.06 -1.66
C LEU A 78 4.60 -4.55 -0.23
N ALA A 79 3.66 -3.64 0.07
CA ALA A 79 3.45 -3.11 1.42
C ALA A 79 3.08 -4.23 2.40
N ILE A 80 2.18 -5.13 1.99
CA ILE A 80 1.79 -6.31 2.78
C ILE A 80 2.99 -7.22 3.05
N LYS A 81 3.73 -7.62 2.02
CA LYS A 81 4.89 -8.52 2.19
C LYS A 81 6.05 -7.87 2.94
N SER A 82 6.15 -6.54 2.93
CA SER A 82 7.17 -5.80 3.70
C SER A 82 6.87 -5.79 5.19
N LEU A 83 5.61 -5.50 5.57
CA LEU A 83 5.19 -5.48 6.98
C LEU A 83 4.88 -6.87 7.55
N PHE A 84 4.50 -7.81 6.68
CA PHE A 84 4.17 -9.19 7.04
C PHE A 84 4.89 -10.18 6.12
N PRO A 85 6.21 -10.42 6.32
CA PRO A 85 7.01 -11.25 5.41
C PRO A 85 6.55 -12.69 5.27
N LYS A 86 5.84 -13.22 6.28
CA LYS A 86 5.31 -14.59 6.31
C LYS A 86 3.84 -14.67 5.89
N SER A 87 3.22 -13.56 5.52
CA SER A 87 1.83 -13.54 5.04
C SER A 87 1.72 -14.24 3.69
N GLU A 88 0.51 -14.66 3.31
CA GLU A 88 0.21 -15.04 1.94
C GLU A 88 -0.97 -14.23 1.41
N LEU A 89 -0.83 -13.72 0.19
CA LEU A 89 -1.81 -12.83 -0.44
C LEU A 89 -2.23 -13.41 -1.79
N TYR A 90 -3.52 -13.62 -1.95
CA TYR A 90 -4.12 -14.14 -3.18
C TYR A 90 -5.15 -13.15 -3.72
N PHE A 91 -5.37 -13.20 -5.04
CA PHE A 91 -6.45 -12.45 -5.69
C PHE A 91 -7.41 -13.42 -6.38
N TYR A 92 -8.63 -13.51 -5.85
CA TYR A 92 -9.72 -14.29 -6.43
C TYR A 92 -11.03 -13.50 -6.32
N LYS A 93 -11.31 -12.65 -7.30
CA LYS A 93 -12.39 -11.63 -7.30
C LYS A 93 -12.24 -10.54 -6.23
N LYS A 94 -11.62 -10.87 -5.10
CA LYS A 94 -11.21 -10.04 -3.96
C LYS A 94 -9.81 -10.45 -3.48
N PHE A 95 -9.17 -9.63 -2.67
CA PHE A 95 -7.92 -10.00 -2.01
C PHE A 95 -8.21 -10.90 -0.80
N LEU A 96 -7.45 -11.98 -0.70
CA LEU A 96 -7.47 -12.89 0.44
C LEU A 96 -6.08 -12.85 1.08
N LEU A 97 -6.00 -12.36 2.31
CA LEU A 97 -4.75 -12.24 3.06
C LEU A 97 -4.75 -13.21 4.25
N TRP A 98 -3.81 -14.14 4.22
CA TRP A 98 -3.49 -14.99 5.35
C TRP A 98 -2.30 -14.43 6.14
N LEU A 99 -2.41 -14.47 7.46
CA LEU A 99 -1.38 -14.10 8.41
C LEU A 99 -1.15 -15.25 9.41
N PRO A 100 0.10 -15.70 9.61
CA PRO A 100 0.40 -16.74 10.59
C PRO A 100 0.27 -16.26 12.04
N GLU A 101 0.44 -14.96 12.29
CA GLU A 101 0.25 -14.38 13.60
C GLU A 101 -1.23 -14.38 14.01
N PRO A 102 -1.56 -14.46 15.31
CA PRO A 102 -2.93 -14.28 15.78
C PRO A 102 -3.43 -12.86 15.49
N GLU A 103 -4.75 -12.74 15.40
CA GLU A 103 -5.40 -11.43 15.27
C GLU A 103 -5.02 -10.53 16.45
N SER A 104 -4.57 -9.32 16.14
CA SER A 104 -4.26 -8.30 17.12
C SER A 104 -4.65 -6.93 16.58
N GLU A 105 -4.96 -6.01 17.49
CA GLU A 105 -5.28 -4.62 17.13
C GLU A 105 -4.14 -3.96 16.35
N ALA A 106 -2.88 -4.22 16.74
CA ALA A 106 -1.72 -3.72 16.03
C ALA A 106 -1.66 -4.22 14.58
N THR A 107 -1.98 -5.50 14.35
CA THR A 107 -2.02 -6.09 13.01
C THR A 107 -3.16 -5.49 12.17
N LEU A 108 -4.35 -5.36 12.74
CA LEU A 108 -5.50 -4.77 12.06
C LEU A 108 -5.26 -3.30 11.68
N ASN A 109 -4.66 -2.52 12.59
CA ASN A 109 -4.29 -1.12 12.36
C ASN A 109 -3.30 -0.97 11.20
N LYS A 110 -2.29 -1.84 11.12
CA LYS A 110 -1.34 -1.88 9.98
C LYS A 110 -2.04 -2.19 8.67
N ILE A 111 -2.93 -3.19 8.65
CA ILE A 111 -3.69 -3.56 7.45
C ILE A 111 -4.61 -2.41 7.03
N GLU A 112 -5.31 -1.78 7.97
CA GLU A 112 -6.17 -0.63 7.69
C GLU A 112 -5.39 0.52 7.05
N LEU A 113 -4.20 0.84 7.56
CA LEU A 113 -3.32 1.84 6.96
C LEU A 113 -2.96 1.50 5.52
N ILE A 114 -2.57 0.25 5.25
CA ILE A 114 -2.24 -0.21 3.89
C ILE A 114 -3.48 -0.10 2.98
N LYS A 115 -4.68 -0.42 3.47
CA LYS A 115 -5.90 -0.23 2.69
C LYS A 115 -6.12 1.24 2.33
N ILE A 116 -5.99 2.15 3.29
CA ILE A 116 -6.18 3.59 3.06
C ILE A 116 -5.18 4.13 2.04
N LEU A 117 -3.92 3.70 2.11
CA LEU A 117 -2.83 4.25 1.29
C LEU A 117 -2.76 3.65 -0.12
N PHE A 118 -3.09 2.36 -0.28
CA PHE A 118 -2.82 1.61 -1.50
C PHE A 118 -4.08 1.10 -2.23
N MET A 119 -5.22 0.98 -1.55
CA MET A 119 -6.45 0.50 -2.18
C MET A 119 -7.35 1.66 -2.61
N ASP A 120 -7.86 1.58 -3.84
CA ASP A 120 -8.84 2.53 -4.33
C ASP A 120 -10.13 2.47 -3.51
N VAL A 121 -10.58 3.64 -3.07
CA VAL A 121 -11.83 3.83 -2.33
C VAL A 121 -13.00 3.47 -3.25
N GLY A 122 -13.43 2.21 -3.24
CA GLY A 122 -14.67 1.81 -3.92
C GLY A 122 -14.86 0.33 -4.21
N ASN A 123 -13.85 -0.38 -4.72
CA ASN A 123 -14.14 -1.65 -5.44
C ASN A 123 -13.26 -2.84 -5.11
N THR A 124 -12.37 -2.74 -4.11
CA THR A 124 -11.49 -3.86 -3.77
C THR A 124 -11.77 -4.34 -2.34
N GLU A 125 -12.33 -5.53 -2.22
CA GLU A 125 -12.54 -6.20 -0.93
C GLU A 125 -11.25 -6.91 -0.49
N LEU A 126 -10.95 -6.85 0.80
CA LEU A 126 -9.86 -7.58 1.46
C LEU A 126 -10.46 -8.41 2.59
N GLU A 127 -10.28 -9.72 2.52
CA GLU A 127 -10.66 -10.66 3.58
C GLU A 127 -9.42 -11.18 4.30
N LEU A 128 -9.50 -11.27 5.64
CA LEU A 128 -8.38 -11.59 6.51
C LEU A 128 -8.56 -12.96 7.16
N TYR A 129 -7.49 -13.75 7.20
CA TYR A 129 -7.45 -15.05 7.85
C TYR A 129 -6.22 -15.12 8.76
N PHE A 130 -6.44 -15.46 10.03
CA PHE A 130 -5.39 -15.52 11.05
C PHE A 130 -5.16 -16.95 11.53
N GLY A 131 -3.90 -17.32 11.75
CA GLY A 131 -3.48 -18.60 12.30
C GLY A 131 -3.58 -19.76 11.31
N TRP A 132 -4.80 -20.12 10.89
CA TRP A 132 -5.04 -21.25 10.01
C TRP A 132 -5.01 -20.81 8.53
N HIS A 133 -4.17 -21.46 7.73
CA HIS A 133 -4.06 -21.17 6.30
C HIS A 133 -5.34 -21.64 5.58
N PHE A 134 -5.84 -20.88 4.61
CA PHE A 134 -6.98 -21.34 3.78
C PHE A 134 -6.48 -22.07 2.53
N GLY A 135 -7.28 -23.02 2.04
CA GLY A 135 -6.98 -23.78 0.83
C GLY A 135 -7.77 -23.21 -0.34
N VAL A 136 -7.08 -22.78 -1.39
CA VAL A 136 -7.74 -22.23 -2.59
C VAL A 136 -8.03 -23.38 -3.55
N PHE A 137 -9.32 -23.64 -3.80
CA PHE A 137 -9.74 -24.77 -4.65
C PHE A 137 -9.16 -24.64 -6.07
N GLY A 138 -8.52 -25.70 -6.56
CA GLY A 138 -7.88 -25.71 -7.88
C GLY A 138 -6.41 -25.27 -7.90
N THR A 139 -5.81 -24.94 -6.75
CA THR A 139 -4.35 -24.75 -6.63
C THR A 139 -3.74 -25.86 -5.74
N PRO A 140 -3.20 -26.94 -6.34
CA PRO A 140 -2.83 -28.16 -5.59
C PRO A 140 -1.87 -27.94 -4.42
N TRP A 141 -1.01 -26.93 -4.51
CA TRP A 141 0.02 -26.62 -3.51
C TRP A 141 -0.53 -25.90 -2.25
N THR A 142 -1.77 -25.41 -2.29
CA THR A 142 -2.42 -24.75 -1.13
C THR A 142 -3.49 -25.63 -0.47
N MET A 143 -3.81 -26.77 -1.07
CA MET A 143 -4.80 -27.72 -0.56
C MET A 143 -4.15 -28.70 0.44
N HIS A 144 -3.98 -28.27 1.69
CA HIS A 144 -3.69 -29.20 2.80
C HIS A 144 -5.01 -29.55 3.51
N LEU A 145 -5.32 -30.85 3.50
CA LEU A 145 -6.69 -31.37 3.61
C LEU A 145 -7.31 -31.33 5.02
N ASP A 146 -6.52 -31.11 6.06
CA ASP A 146 -7.00 -31.45 7.41
C ASP A 146 -7.73 -30.31 8.12
N GLU A 147 -7.51 -29.02 7.80
CA GLU A 147 -8.02 -27.92 8.65
C GLU A 147 -8.32 -26.60 7.89
N MET A 148 -8.99 -26.64 6.72
CA MET A 148 -9.19 -25.44 5.88
C MET A 148 -10.64 -25.12 5.50
N ILE A 149 -11.00 -23.82 5.56
CA ILE A 149 -12.21 -23.27 4.94
C ILE A 149 -12.00 -23.21 3.41
N LEU A 150 -12.96 -23.78 2.66
CA LEU A 150 -12.94 -23.88 1.20
C LEU A 150 -13.56 -22.66 0.52
N TYR A 151 -12.85 -22.08 -0.45
CA TYR A 151 -13.33 -21.05 -1.39
C TYR A 151 -13.01 -21.41 -2.84
#